data_AF-A0AAN9Y3H3-F1
#
_entry.id   AF-A0AAN9Y3H3-F1
#
_cell.length_a   1.000
_cell.length_b   1.000
_cell.length_c   1.000
_cell.angle_alpha   90.00
_cell.angle_beta   90.00
_cell.angle_gamma   90.00
#
_symmetry.space_group_name_H-M   'P 1'
#
loop_
_entity.id
_entity.type
_entity.pdbx_description
1 polymer ?
#
loop_
_entity_poly.entity_id
_entity_poly.type
_entity_poly.pdbx_seq_one_letter_code
_entity_poly.pdbx_strand_id
1 'polypeptide(L)'
;MIFRITNAETDWEMSKIIYDLFAKFPRTDESQNFLVVVKFDLVSFIIEMAKTFGLTMPENQWLIVIPDTNMINTNIEIFAGLISEGENFCFLINKSVTDTSCTFGLLCHLRELLNVLLSGLERNIFEELKLSENVSEEEWETIKPLKSDRRESIIVYMRTRLGEIGTCGNCKSWLAVSAIRWGIEFQETTTPTQLIQTGHWKMQAGLKLSDYIFPHIGGGFRGQTLPIITFHILKINESGHIEKYSGMVFEIVNELSNSLNFTCNVIVTLNNTEGFSNSSLLSKEMERIFNLGYYRGLNVNQVALVLTMFTPLLSTRAQLTAVLPYHY
;
A
#
# COMPACT_ATOMS: atom_id res chain seq x y z
N MET A 1 2.91 -5.62 -19.99
CA MET A 1 3.37 -4.95 -21.23
C MET A 1 4.52 -4.03 -20.86
N ILE A 2 5.62 -4.00 -21.62
CA ILE A 2 6.78 -3.15 -21.30
C ILE A 2 6.84 -2.02 -22.32
N PHE A 3 6.86 -0.78 -21.83
CA PHE A 3 7.04 0.40 -22.65
C PHE A 3 8.35 1.09 -22.29
N ARG A 4 9.04 1.59 -23.29
CA ARG A 4 10.26 2.37 -23.12
C ARG A 4 10.04 3.75 -23.70
N ILE A 5 10.29 4.78 -22.88
CA ILE A 5 10.27 6.16 -23.34
C ILE A 5 11.69 6.51 -23.81
N THR A 6 11.80 6.97 -25.04
CA THR A 6 13.04 7.54 -25.58
C THR A 6 13.18 8.99 -25.13
N ASN A 7 14.39 9.44 -24.80
CA ASN A 7 14.63 10.84 -24.45
C ASN A 7 14.21 11.75 -25.63
N ALA A 8 13.45 12.79 -25.32
CA ALA A 8 13.17 13.89 -26.24
C ALA A 8 14.11 15.06 -26.00
N GLU A 9 14.21 15.96 -26.97
CA GLU A 9 15.05 17.17 -26.87
C GLU A 9 14.35 18.28 -26.08
N THR A 10 13.01 18.28 -26.06
CA THR A 10 12.21 19.28 -25.35
C THR A 10 11.19 18.65 -24.39
N ASP A 11 10.83 19.39 -23.34
CA ASP A 11 9.82 18.96 -22.35
C ASP A 11 8.45 18.72 -23.00
N TRP A 12 8.06 19.55 -23.96
CA TRP A 12 6.81 19.40 -24.71
C TRP A 12 6.74 18.08 -25.49
N GLU A 13 7.81 17.74 -26.21
CA GLU A 13 7.88 16.49 -26.95
C GLU A 13 7.84 15.29 -26.00
N MET A 14 8.52 15.40 -24.86
CA MET A 14 8.50 14.38 -23.82
C MET A 14 7.08 14.16 -23.29
N SER A 15 6.36 15.25 -22.97
CA SER A 15 4.96 15.21 -22.54
C SER A 15 4.06 14.55 -23.58
N LYS A 16 4.25 14.86 -24.86
CA LYS A 16 3.46 14.27 -25.95
C LYS A 16 3.74 12.76 -26.09
N ILE A 17 4.99 12.33 -26.03
CA ILE A 17 5.35 10.91 -26.11
C ILE A 17 4.72 10.12 -24.97
N ILE A 18 4.77 10.68 -23.75
CA ILE A 18 4.14 10.07 -22.58
C ILE A 18 2.62 10.02 -22.78
N TYR A 19 1.98 11.11 -23.22
CA TYR A 19 0.54 11.13 -23.49
C TYR A 19 0.13 10.04 -24.50
N ASP A 20 0.85 9.94 -25.62
CA ASP A 20 0.59 8.95 -26.67
C ASP A 20 0.82 7.51 -26.19
N LEU A 21 1.72 7.31 -25.21
CA LEU A 21 1.94 6.04 -24.54
C LEU A 21 0.76 5.69 -23.65
N PHE A 22 0.28 6.64 -22.84
CA PHE A 22 -0.85 6.42 -21.95
C PHE A 22 -2.14 6.15 -22.72
N ALA A 23 -2.33 6.80 -23.86
CA ALA A 23 -3.47 6.57 -24.76
C ALA A 23 -3.56 5.12 -25.28
N LYS A 24 -2.45 4.37 -25.27
CA LYS A 24 -2.40 2.98 -25.72
C LYS A 24 -2.69 1.97 -24.61
N PHE A 25 -2.81 2.40 -23.36
CA PHE A 25 -3.13 1.45 -22.29
C PHE A 25 -4.55 0.89 -22.45
N PRO A 26 -4.73 -0.43 -22.30
CA PRO A 26 -6.04 -1.02 -22.30
C PRO A 26 -6.79 -0.51 -21.07
N ARG A 27 -7.92 0.15 -21.30
CA ARG A 27 -8.87 0.51 -20.26
C ARG A 27 -9.69 -0.74 -19.93
N THR A 28 -9.24 -1.47 -18.94
CA THR A 28 -9.95 -2.64 -18.42
C THR A 28 -10.53 -2.31 -17.06
N ASP A 29 -11.68 -2.89 -16.75
CA ASP A 29 -12.28 -2.81 -15.41
C ASP A 29 -11.57 -3.73 -14.39
N GLU A 30 -10.57 -4.50 -14.85
CA GLU A 30 -9.73 -5.34 -14.01
C GLU A 30 -8.61 -4.53 -13.32
N SER A 31 -8.20 -4.98 -12.14
CA SER A 31 -7.10 -4.37 -11.38
C SER A 31 -5.77 -4.48 -12.14
N GLN A 32 -5.07 -3.34 -12.26
CA GLN A 32 -3.82 -3.25 -13.00
C GLN A 32 -2.63 -2.88 -12.09
N ASN A 33 -1.50 -3.56 -12.30
CA ASN A 33 -0.25 -3.28 -11.61
C ASN A 33 0.73 -2.61 -12.57
N PHE A 34 1.20 -1.43 -12.20
CA PHE A 34 2.10 -0.61 -12.99
C PHE A 34 3.47 -0.49 -12.31
N LEU A 35 4.52 -0.78 -13.06
CA LEU A 35 5.91 -0.51 -12.68
C LEU A 35 6.46 0.55 -13.61
N VAL A 36 6.89 1.67 -13.05
CA VAL A 36 7.43 2.80 -13.82
C VAL A 36 8.83 3.12 -13.30
N VAL A 37 9.81 3.25 -14.20
CA VAL A 37 11.17 3.67 -13.86
C VAL A 37 11.43 5.00 -14.57
N VAL A 38 11.50 6.08 -13.80
CA VAL A 38 11.57 7.45 -14.34
C VAL A 38 12.46 8.34 -13.49
N LYS A 39 12.96 9.41 -14.09
CA LYS A 39 13.68 10.47 -13.39
C LYS A 39 12.76 11.24 -12.44
N PHE A 40 13.31 11.83 -11.39
CA PHE A 40 12.57 12.56 -10.36
C PHE A 40 11.66 13.64 -10.95
N ASP A 41 12.15 14.44 -11.91
CA ASP A 41 11.41 15.57 -12.49
C ASP A 41 10.17 15.14 -13.30
N LEU A 42 10.13 13.89 -13.79
CA LEU A 42 9.03 13.37 -14.61
C LEU A 42 7.92 12.73 -13.77
N VAL A 43 8.15 12.49 -12.47
CA VAL A 43 7.21 11.76 -11.61
C VAL A 43 5.86 12.47 -11.51
N SER A 44 5.86 13.79 -11.27
CA SER A 44 4.64 14.59 -11.20
C SER A 44 3.80 14.46 -12.47
N PHE A 45 4.45 14.54 -13.63
CA PHE A 45 3.80 14.44 -14.92
C PHE A 45 3.19 13.04 -15.15
N ILE A 46 3.91 11.98 -14.77
CA ILE A 46 3.39 10.61 -14.85
C ILE A 46 2.14 10.43 -13.98
N ILE A 47 2.14 10.97 -12.76
CA ILE A 47 0.98 10.90 -11.86
C ILE A 47 -0.21 11.65 -12.49
N GLU A 48 -0.01 12.86 -12.99
CA GLU A 48 -1.07 13.65 -13.66
C GLU A 48 -1.63 12.96 -14.91
N MET A 49 -0.78 12.34 -15.72
CA MET A 49 -1.23 11.58 -16.88
C MET A 49 -2.03 10.35 -16.44
N ALA A 50 -1.55 9.59 -15.46
CA ALA A 50 -2.29 8.45 -14.92
C ALA A 50 -3.71 8.85 -14.48
N LYS A 51 -3.86 10.01 -13.83
CA LYS A 51 -5.16 10.57 -13.45
C LYS A 51 -6.01 10.94 -14.65
N THR A 52 -5.43 11.65 -15.62
CA THR A 52 -6.12 12.09 -16.83
C THR A 52 -6.72 10.92 -17.61
N PHE A 53 -6.04 9.78 -17.60
CA PHE A 53 -6.49 8.55 -18.26
C PHE A 53 -7.32 7.62 -17.37
N GLY A 54 -7.61 8.01 -16.12
CA GLY A 54 -8.44 7.23 -15.19
C GLY A 54 -7.77 5.94 -14.70
N LEU A 55 -6.43 5.90 -14.67
CA LEU A 55 -5.66 4.71 -14.27
C LEU A 55 -5.28 4.70 -12.78
N THR A 56 -5.69 5.71 -12.01
CA THR A 56 -5.41 5.84 -10.56
C THR A 56 -6.54 5.29 -9.67
N MET A 57 -7.38 4.41 -10.20
CA MET A 57 -8.45 3.77 -9.44
C MET A 57 -7.90 3.02 -8.20
N PRO A 58 -8.69 2.91 -7.12
CA PRO A 58 -8.35 2.18 -5.89
C PRO A 58 -7.84 0.75 -6.03
N GLU A 59 -8.15 0.09 -7.13
CA GLU A 59 -7.72 -1.28 -7.40
C GLU A 59 -6.35 -1.33 -8.09
N ASN A 60 -5.94 -0.21 -8.70
CA ASN A 60 -4.70 -0.13 -9.45
C ASN A 60 -3.52 0.19 -8.51
N GLN A 61 -2.39 -0.46 -8.77
CA GLN A 61 -1.18 -0.35 -7.96
C GLN A 61 -0.06 0.27 -8.78
N TRP A 62 0.48 1.40 -8.31
CA TRP A 62 1.59 2.08 -8.99
C TRP A 62 2.87 2.00 -8.17
N LEU A 63 3.87 1.31 -8.69
CA LEU A 63 5.24 1.30 -8.16
C LEU A 63 6.14 2.17 -9.06
N ILE A 64 6.55 3.32 -8.54
CA ILE A 64 7.42 4.28 -9.23
C ILE A 64 8.84 4.18 -8.67
N VAL A 65 9.78 3.74 -9.49
CA VAL A 65 11.20 3.65 -9.17
C VAL A 65 11.91 4.89 -9.67
N ILE A 66 12.57 5.60 -8.74
CA ILE A 66 13.25 6.86 -9.00
C ILE A 66 14.76 6.67 -8.75
N PRO A 67 15.56 6.43 -9.79
CA PRO A 67 16.97 6.04 -9.64
C PRO A 67 17.92 7.22 -9.42
N ASP A 68 17.54 8.42 -9.84
CA ASP A 68 18.34 9.64 -9.87
C ASP A 68 18.26 10.47 -8.59
N THR A 69 17.83 9.85 -7.49
CA THR A 69 17.77 10.46 -6.16
C THR A 69 18.99 10.07 -5.31
N ASN A 70 19.25 10.83 -4.24
CA ASN A 70 20.24 10.47 -3.23
C ASN A 70 19.76 10.88 -1.82
N MET A 71 20.54 10.52 -0.79
CA MET A 71 20.21 10.80 0.62
C MET A 71 20.05 12.30 0.95
N ILE A 72 20.70 13.19 0.20
CA ILE A 72 20.84 14.62 0.53
C ILE A 72 19.79 15.46 -0.22
N ASN A 73 19.39 15.06 -1.43
CA ASN A 73 18.76 15.94 -2.40
C ASN A 73 17.34 15.53 -2.82
N THR A 74 16.58 14.88 -1.93
CA THR A 74 15.27 14.36 -2.34
C THR A 74 14.21 14.56 -1.26
N ASN A 75 13.35 15.56 -1.47
CA ASN A 75 12.12 15.69 -0.72
C ASN A 75 10.99 14.99 -1.49
N ILE A 76 10.73 13.72 -1.16
CA ILE A 76 9.67 12.93 -1.80
C ILE A 76 8.25 13.37 -1.37
N GLU A 77 8.15 14.12 -0.26
CA GLU A 77 6.87 14.62 0.28
C GLU A 77 6.17 15.58 -0.69
N ILE A 78 6.90 16.15 -1.66
CA ILE A 78 6.29 17.00 -2.70
C ILE A 78 5.23 16.26 -3.51
N PHE A 79 5.41 14.96 -3.76
CA PHE A 79 4.44 14.16 -4.51
C PHE A 79 3.25 13.76 -3.66
N ALA A 80 3.36 13.84 -2.33
CA ALA A 80 2.27 13.52 -1.43
C ALA A 80 1.05 14.40 -1.73
N GLY A 81 1.24 15.68 -2.04
CA GLY A 81 0.19 16.61 -2.45
C GLY A 81 -0.50 16.25 -3.77
N LEU A 82 0.19 15.56 -4.68
CA LEU A 82 -0.36 15.17 -5.98
C LEU A 82 -1.26 13.95 -5.92
N ILE A 83 -1.18 13.16 -4.84
CA ILE A 83 -1.95 11.92 -4.72
C ILE A 83 -3.30 12.25 -4.07
N SER A 84 -4.38 11.81 -4.69
CA SER A 84 -5.76 12.00 -4.24
C SER A 84 -6.22 10.83 -3.36
N GLU A 85 -7.38 10.99 -2.73
CA GLU A 85 -7.99 9.95 -1.93
C GLU A 85 -8.20 8.65 -2.75
N GLY A 86 -7.84 7.52 -2.15
CA GLY A 86 -8.02 6.20 -2.74
C GLY A 86 -6.94 5.74 -3.73
N GLU A 87 -6.02 6.61 -4.16
CA GLU A 87 -4.98 6.24 -5.12
C GLU A 87 -3.83 5.47 -4.46
N ASN A 88 -3.37 4.37 -5.07
CA ASN A 88 -2.27 3.56 -4.54
C ASN A 88 -0.94 3.81 -5.26
N PHE A 89 -0.11 4.66 -4.67
CA PHE A 89 1.25 4.92 -5.13
C PHE A 89 2.29 4.48 -4.10
N CYS A 90 3.31 3.78 -4.58
CA CYS A 90 4.54 3.47 -3.86
C CYS A 90 5.73 4.01 -4.65
N PHE A 91 6.63 4.68 -3.96
CA PHE A 91 7.87 5.22 -4.48
C PHE A 91 9.04 4.40 -3.97
N LEU A 92 9.87 3.91 -4.88
CA LEU A 92 11.16 3.30 -4.57
C LEU A 92 12.26 4.31 -4.91
N ILE A 93 12.77 4.99 -3.88
CA ILE A 93 13.76 6.05 -4.04
C ILE A 93 15.16 5.54 -3.73
N ASN A 94 16.12 5.97 -4.54
CA ASN A 94 17.52 5.76 -4.28
C ASN A 94 17.96 6.65 -3.10
N LYS A 95 18.38 6.04 -1.99
CA LYS A 95 18.91 6.70 -0.79
C LYS A 95 20.40 6.43 -0.62
N SER A 96 21.09 6.18 -1.72
CA SER A 96 22.52 5.88 -1.69
C SER A 96 23.33 7.05 -1.15
N VAL A 97 24.39 6.72 -0.42
CA VAL A 97 25.42 7.67 0.02
C VAL A 97 26.52 7.72 -1.03
N THR A 98 26.87 8.92 -1.48
CA THR A 98 28.00 9.16 -2.38
C THR A 98 29.26 9.49 -1.59
N ASP A 99 29.68 8.57 -0.72
CA ASP A 99 30.96 8.70 -0.01
C ASP A 99 32.05 7.94 -0.78
N THR A 100 33.21 8.58 -0.91
CA THR A 100 34.45 8.01 -1.45
C THR A 100 34.93 6.78 -0.67
N SER A 101 34.49 6.60 0.58
CA SER A 101 34.81 5.44 1.41
C SER A 101 34.00 4.18 1.06
N CYS A 102 33.05 4.25 0.13
CA CYS A 102 32.22 3.10 -0.19
C CYS A 102 33.00 1.99 -0.91
N THR A 103 33.18 0.86 -0.24
CA THR A 103 33.71 -0.37 -0.84
C THR A 103 32.65 -0.98 -1.74
N PHE A 104 32.80 -0.85 -3.05
CA PHE A 104 31.88 -1.43 -4.02
C PHE A 104 32.65 -2.11 -5.15
N GLY A 105 32.03 -3.13 -5.76
CA GLY A 105 32.59 -3.82 -6.92
C GLY A 105 32.49 -5.33 -6.81
N LEU A 106 32.61 -5.99 -7.96
CA LEU A 106 32.41 -7.43 -8.11
C LEU A 106 33.31 -8.25 -7.17
N LEU A 107 34.60 -7.90 -7.07
CA LEU A 107 35.56 -8.62 -6.23
C LEU A 107 35.26 -8.51 -4.73
N CYS A 108 34.73 -7.36 -4.30
CA CYS A 108 34.31 -7.17 -2.92
C CYS A 108 33.16 -8.14 -2.61
N HIS A 109 32.11 -8.12 -3.43
CA HIS A 109 30.95 -8.98 -3.25
C HIS A 109 31.30 -10.47 -3.37
N LEU A 110 32.14 -10.88 -4.32
CA LEU A 110 32.58 -12.27 -4.45
C LEU A 110 33.32 -12.74 -3.20
N ARG A 111 34.26 -11.93 -2.68
CA ARG A 111 34.99 -12.27 -1.46
C ARG A 111 34.05 -12.40 -0.27
N GLU A 112 33.13 -11.46 -0.11
CA GLU A 112 32.16 -11.46 1.00
C GLU A 112 31.23 -12.68 0.92
N LEU A 113 30.67 -12.96 -0.26
CA LEU A 113 29.80 -14.11 -0.50
C LEU A 113 30.52 -15.44 -0.26
N LEU A 114 31.76 -15.59 -0.73
CA LEU A 114 32.55 -16.79 -0.53
C LEU A 114 32.88 -17.01 0.95
N ASN A 115 33.30 -15.96 1.66
CA ASN A 115 33.58 -16.07 3.09
C ASN A 115 32.35 -16.51 3.88
N VAL A 116 31.20 -15.89 3.60
CA VAL A 116 29.95 -16.24 4.30
C VAL A 116 29.47 -17.65 3.92
N LEU A 117 29.61 -18.06 2.66
CA LEU A 117 29.31 -19.42 2.23
C LEU A 117 30.19 -20.46 2.94
N LEU A 118 31.50 -20.22 3.02
CA LEU A 118 32.43 -21.11 3.70
C LEU A 118 32.09 -21.24 5.18
N SER A 119 31.83 -20.12 5.87
CA SER A 119 31.38 -20.14 7.27
C SER A 119 30.03 -20.85 7.46
N GLY A 120 29.10 -20.69 6.51
CA GLY A 120 27.80 -21.37 6.54
C GLY A 120 27.92 -22.88 6.34
N LEU A 121 28.81 -23.31 5.46
CA LEU A 121 29.13 -24.72 5.23
C LEU A 121 29.81 -25.34 6.45
N GLU A 122 30.86 -24.71 6.97
CA GLU A 122 31.57 -25.17 8.16
C GLU A 122 30.62 -25.33 9.35
N ARG A 123 29.75 -24.33 9.57
CA ARG A 123 28.73 -24.39 10.62
C ARG A 123 27.75 -25.55 10.41
N ASN A 124 27.18 -25.72 9.22
CA ASN A 124 26.21 -26.80 8.97
C ASN A 124 26.86 -28.17 9.14
N ILE A 125 28.10 -28.36 8.65
CA ILE A 125 28.84 -29.61 8.83
C ILE A 125 29.09 -29.87 10.32
N PHE A 126 29.51 -28.87 11.08
CA PHE A 126 29.76 -29.01 12.51
C PHE A 126 28.48 -29.34 13.30
N GLU A 127 27.37 -28.67 13.00
CA GLU A 127 26.07 -28.94 13.62
C GLU A 127 25.57 -30.35 13.29
N GLU A 128 25.72 -30.82 12.04
CA GLU A 128 25.37 -32.19 11.64
C GLU A 128 26.25 -33.24 12.30
N LEU A 129 27.57 -33.03 12.35
CA LEU A 129 28.50 -33.95 13.03
C LEU A 129 28.13 -34.08 14.50
N LYS A 130 27.94 -32.96 15.19
CA LYS A 130 27.53 -32.95 16.58
C LYS A 130 26.19 -33.66 16.79
N LEU A 131 25.24 -33.50 15.88
CA LEU A 131 23.96 -34.21 15.98
C LEU A 131 24.17 -35.72 15.82
N SER A 132 24.96 -36.13 14.82
CA SER A 132 25.24 -37.56 14.55
C SER A 132 25.97 -38.27 15.68
N GLU A 133 26.84 -37.58 16.43
CA GLU A 133 27.55 -38.15 17.59
C GLU A 133 26.64 -38.38 18.81
N ASN A 134 25.50 -37.69 18.88
CA ASN A 134 24.60 -37.74 20.04
C ASN A 134 23.38 -38.64 19.84
N VAL A 135 23.24 -39.28 18.67
CA VAL A 135 22.10 -40.13 18.34
C VAL A 135 22.57 -41.51 17.87
N SER A 136 21.71 -42.51 18.02
CA SER A 136 21.97 -43.83 17.45
C SER A 136 21.87 -43.82 15.91
N GLU A 137 22.43 -44.84 15.25
CA GLU A 137 22.40 -44.96 13.79
C GLU A 137 20.96 -45.07 13.25
N GLU A 138 20.08 -45.76 13.97
CA GLU A 138 18.66 -45.93 13.64
C GLU A 138 17.88 -44.60 13.74
N GLU A 139 18.16 -43.81 14.78
CA GLU A 139 17.58 -42.48 14.96
C GLU A 139 18.11 -41.50 13.89
N TRP A 140 19.42 -41.55 13.60
CA TRP A 140 20.05 -40.70 12.59
C TRP A 140 19.42 -40.88 11.22
N GLU A 141 19.16 -42.12 10.80
CA GLU A 141 18.51 -42.40 9.53
C GLU A 141 17.11 -41.77 9.41
N THR A 142 16.45 -41.55 10.55
CA THR A 142 15.13 -40.91 10.62
C THR A 142 15.23 -39.38 10.64
N ILE A 143 16.21 -38.81 11.33
CA ILE A 143 16.28 -37.35 11.59
C ILE A 143 17.27 -36.58 10.72
N LYS A 144 18.11 -37.26 9.94
CA LYS A 144 19.14 -36.60 9.13
C LYS A 144 18.53 -35.56 8.17
N PRO A 145 19.14 -34.37 8.02
CA PRO A 145 18.60 -33.34 7.14
C PRO A 145 18.57 -33.77 5.67
N LEU A 146 17.51 -33.39 4.95
CA LEU A 146 17.46 -33.57 3.50
C LEU A 146 18.39 -32.57 2.81
N LYS A 147 18.73 -32.84 1.55
CA LYS A 147 19.53 -31.91 0.72
C LYS A 147 18.86 -30.53 0.59
N SER A 148 17.53 -30.48 0.56
CA SER A 148 16.76 -29.24 0.55
C SER A 148 16.98 -28.41 1.82
N ASP A 149 16.96 -29.08 2.97
CA ASP A 149 16.98 -28.44 4.29
C ASP A 149 18.38 -27.86 4.55
N ARG A 150 19.42 -28.61 4.17
CA ARG A 150 20.81 -28.11 4.17
C ARG A 150 20.97 -26.86 3.33
N ARG A 151 20.45 -26.88 2.10
CA ARG A 151 20.52 -25.73 1.20
C ARG A 151 19.80 -24.52 1.79
N GLU A 152 18.60 -24.70 2.34
CA GLU A 152 17.84 -23.62 2.95
C GLU A 152 18.55 -23.06 4.19
N SER A 153 19.04 -23.93 5.07
CA SER A 153 19.83 -23.56 6.26
C SER A 153 21.03 -22.69 5.89
N ILE A 154 21.82 -23.11 4.88
CA ILE A 154 22.97 -22.34 4.40
C ILE A 154 22.52 -20.98 3.84
N ILE A 155 21.48 -20.94 3.00
CA ILE A 155 21.00 -19.68 2.40
C ILE A 155 20.48 -18.72 3.47
N VAL A 156 19.72 -19.22 4.45
CA VAL A 156 19.20 -18.42 5.57
C VAL A 156 20.35 -17.87 6.40
N TYR A 157 21.34 -18.71 6.74
CA TYR A 157 22.54 -18.26 7.43
C TYR A 157 23.28 -17.17 6.64
N MET A 158 23.48 -17.39 5.33
CA MET A 158 24.15 -16.42 4.47
C MET A 158 23.43 -15.07 4.46
N ARG A 159 22.11 -15.05 4.25
CA ARG A 159 21.30 -13.81 4.23
C ARG A 159 21.39 -13.05 5.55
N THR A 160 21.27 -13.76 6.66
CA THR A 160 21.36 -13.15 8.00
C THR A 160 22.74 -12.56 8.22
N ARG A 161 23.80 -13.33 7.94
CA ARG A 161 25.19 -12.91 8.17
C ARG A 161 25.61 -11.73 7.29
N LEU A 162 25.23 -11.74 6.00
CA LEU A 162 25.44 -10.62 5.08
C LEU A 162 24.70 -9.36 5.54
N GLY A 163 23.51 -9.52 6.13
CA GLY A 163 22.75 -8.40 6.69
C GLY A 163 23.38 -7.77 7.94
N GLU A 164 24.13 -8.54 8.73
CA GLU A 164 24.76 -8.09 9.97
C GLU A 164 26.15 -7.47 9.76
N ILE A 165 27.01 -8.12 8.96
CA ILE A 165 28.44 -7.82 8.88
C ILE A 165 28.86 -7.42 7.45
N GLY A 166 27.97 -7.54 6.48
CA GLY A 166 28.29 -7.18 5.10
C GLY A 166 28.72 -5.73 5.00
N THR A 167 29.78 -5.47 4.25
CA THR A 167 30.37 -4.12 4.10
C THR A 167 30.35 -3.66 2.65
N CYS A 168 30.49 -4.60 1.71
CA CYS A 168 30.53 -4.33 0.28
C CYS A 168 29.20 -3.77 -0.21
N GLY A 169 29.16 -2.53 -0.67
CA GLY A 169 27.99 -1.87 -1.25
C GLY A 169 26.99 -1.32 -0.23
N ASN A 170 27.38 -1.17 1.05
CA ASN A 170 26.49 -0.62 2.09
C ASN A 170 26.04 0.82 1.80
N CYS A 171 26.78 1.54 0.95
CA CYS A 171 26.38 2.86 0.50
C CYS A 171 25.23 2.85 -0.51
N LYS A 172 24.91 1.70 -1.13
CA LYS A 172 23.80 1.57 -2.08
C LYS A 172 22.57 1.06 -1.35
N SER A 173 21.59 1.93 -1.19
CA SER A 173 20.34 1.59 -0.53
C SER A 173 19.16 2.27 -1.21
N TRP A 174 18.01 1.62 -1.13
CA TRP A 174 16.76 2.12 -1.65
C TRP A 174 15.73 2.11 -0.54
N LEU A 175 14.87 3.12 -0.54
CA LEU A 175 13.79 3.28 0.41
C LEU A 175 12.46 3.11 -0.32
N ALA A 176 11.62 2.20 0.16
CA ALA A 176 10.25 2.08 -0.30
C ALA A 176 9.35 2.93 0.60
N VAL A 177 8.62 3.84 -0.03
CA VAL A 177 7.76 4.82 0.63
C VAL A 177 6.39 4.80 -0.04
N SER A 178 5.34 4.61 0.72
CA SER A 178 3.99 4.46 0.18
C SER A 178 3.08 5.56 0.68
N ALA A 179 2.17 6.00 -0.19
CA ALA A 179 1.19 7.01 0.14
C ALA A 179 0.01 6.42 0.92
N ILE A 180 -0.35 7.09 2.01
CA ILE A 180 -1.60 6.83 2.74
C ILE A 180 -2.52 8.01 2.46
N ARG A 181 -3.62 7.72 1.78
CA ARG A 181 -4.63 8.65 1.28
C ARG A 181 -6.02 8.05 1.39
N TRP A 182 -6.26 7.22 2.40
CA TRP A 182 -7.59 6.66 2.63
C TRP A 182 -8.05 7.05 4.03
N GLY A 183 -9.27 7.55 4.13
CA GLY A 183 -9.87 8.11 5.33
C GLY A 183 -9.39 9.52 5.69
N ILE A 184 -8.51 10.17 4.91
CA ILE A 184 -7.87 11.43 5.34
C ILE A 184 -8.81 12.62 5.09
N GLU A 185 -9.54 12.64 3.99
CA GLU A 185 -10.47 13.74 3.68
C GLU A 185 -11.59 13.93 4.72
N PHE A 186 -11.86 12.88 5.50
CA PHE A 186 -12.85 12.85 6.57
C PHE A 186 -12.29 13.26 7.94
N GLN A 187 -10.99 13.47 8.06
CA GLN A 187 -10.37 13.93 9.30
C GLN A 187 -10.35 15.47 9.34
N GLU A 188 -10.72 16.03 10.49
CA GLU A 188 -10.64 17.48 10.73
C GLU A 188 -9.19 17.97 10.88
N THR A 189 -8.26 17.05 11.11
CA THR A 189 -6.85 17.37 11.29
C THR A 189 -6.19 17.64 9.94
N THR A 190 -5.69 18.86 9.75
CA THR A 190 -4.84 19.29 8.63
C THR A 190 -3.44 18.66 8.68
N THR A 191 -3.32 17.39 9.05
CA THR A 191 -2.04 16.71 9.00
C THR A 191 -1.68 16.51 7.52
N PRO A 192 -0.55 17.06 7.07
CA PRO A 192 -0.13 16.90 5.69
C PRO A 192 0.00 15.42 5.37
N THR A 193 -0.31 15.08 4.14
CA THR A 193 -0.22 13.76 3.56
C THR A 193 0.98 12.99 4.07
N GLN A 194 0.75 11.84 4.71
CA GLN A 194 1.84 11.06 5.25
C GLN A 194 2.24 9.98 4.25
N LEU A 195 3.39 10.22 3.63
CA LEU A 195 4.16 9.16 3.01
C LEU A 195 4.79 8.32 4.14
N ILE A 196 4.52 7.03 4.16
CA ILE A 196 5.09 6.13 5.17
C ILE A 196 6.21 5.28 4.58
N GLN A 197 7.21 4.98 5.38
CA GLN A 197 8.23 4.03 5.00
C GLN A 197 7.68 2.61 5.11
N THR A 198 7.54 1.93 3.97
CA THR A 198 7.03 0.55 3.88
C THR A 198 8.14 -0.49 3.76
N GLY A 199 9.35 -0.07 3.38
CA GLY A 199 10.49 -0.96 3.36
C GLY A 199 11.79 -0.28 2.97
N HIS A 200 12.83 -1.09 2.92
CA HIS A 200 14.12 -0.71 2.39
C HIS A 200 14.73 -1.89 1.64
N TRP A 201 15.49 -1.59 0.60
CA TRP A 201 16.27 -2.58 -0.11
C TRP A 201 17.75 -2.25 0.00
N LYS A 202 18.54 -3.27 0.31
CA LYS A 202 20.00 -3.22 0.26
C LYS A 202 20.49 -4.41 -0.54
N MET A 203 21.62 -4.25 -1.23
CA MET A 203 22.15 -5.32 -2.08
C MET A 203 22.54 -6.58 -1.29
N GLN A 204 23.03 -6.44 -0.05
CA GLN A 204 23.48 -7.56 0.79
C GLN A 204 22.31 -8.29 1.46
N ALA A 205 21.32 -7.52 1.90
CA ALA A 205 20.21 -8.02 2.72
C ALA A 205 18.92 -8.28 1.93
N GLY A 206 18.86 -7.83 0.67
CA GLY A 206 17.65 -7.87 -0.14
C GLY A 206 16.59 -6.84 0.28
N LEU A 207 15.35 -7.09 -0.12
CA LEU A 207 14.19 -6.29 0.26
C LEU A 207 13.75 -6.68 1.67
N LYS A 208 13.67 -5.69 2.56
CA LYS A 208 13.08 -5.83 3.89
C LYS A 208 11.90 -4.88 4.00
N LEU A 209 10.71 -5.45 4.15
CA LEU A 209 9.47 -4.71 4.34
C LEU A 209 9.22 -4.52 5.84
N SER A 210 8.98 -3.29 6.24
CA SER A 210 8.44 -2.96 7.56
C SER A 210 6.92 -2.98 7.57
N ASP A 211 6.30 -2.88 6.39
CA ASP A 211 4.86 -2.80 6.19
C ASP A 211 4.49 -3.27 4.76
N TYR A 212 3.20 -3.32 4.42
CA TYR A 212 2.74 -3.58 3.07
C TYR A 212 3.17 -2.46 2.10
N ILE A 213 3.71 -2.84 0.93
CA ILE A 213 4.09 -1.92 -0.15
C ILE A 213 2.88 -1.06 -0.59
N PHE A 214 1.68 -1.63 -0.54
CA PHE A 214 0.42 -0.92 -0.75
C PHE A 214 -0.44 -1.06 0.52
N PRO A 215 -0.34 -0.08 1.45
CA PRO A 215 -0.96 -0.17 2.77
C PRO A 215 -2.46 -0.43 2.77
N HIS A 216 -3.21 0.15 1.83
CA HIS A 216 -4.68 0.01 1.79
C HIS A 216 -5.13 -1.38 1.39
N ILE A 217 -4.33 -2.08 0.59
CA ILE A 217 -4.66 -3.40 0.07
C ILE A 217 -4.35 -4.49 1.11
N GLY A 218 -3.21 -4.38 1.79
CA GLY A 218 -2.79 -5.35 2.79
C GLY A 218 -3.30 -5.05 4.21
N GLY A 219 -3.40 -3.76 4.57
CA GLY A 219 -3.70 -3.28 5.92
C GLY A 219 -5.09 -2.64 6.08
N GLY A 220 -5.90 -2.61 5.02
CA GLY A 220 -7.22 -1.98 5.02
C GLY A 220 -7.13 -0.48 5.32
N PHE A 221 -8.05 0.00 6.16
CA PHE A 221 -8.15 1.40 6.57
C PHE A 221 -7.30 1.76 7.78
N ARG A 222 -6.53 0.82 8.35
CA ARG A 222 -5.49 1.09 9.37
C ARG A 222 -5.94 1.92 10.60
N GLY A 223 -7.17 1.70 11.07
CA GLY A 223 -7.74 2.33 12.25
C GLY A 223 -8.34 3.71 11.99
N GLN A 224 -8.49 4.14 10.74
CA GLN A 224 -9.11 5.42 10.41
C GLN A 224 -10.59 5.44 10.80
N THR A 225 -11.09 6.61 11.20
CA THR A 225 -12.50 6.83 11.52
C THR A 225 -13.25 7.33 10.29
N LEU A 226 -14.23 6.56 9.82
CA LEU A 226 -15.07 6.90 8.68
C LEU A 226 -16.44 7.44 9.13
N PRO A 227 -16.91 8.58 8.61
CA PRO A 227 -18.25 9.07 8.90
C PRO A 227 -19.30 8.26 8.13
N ILE A 228 -20.34 7.79 8.82
CA ILE A 228 -21.48 7.10 8.23
C ILE A 228 -22.74 7.90 8.50
N ILE A 229 -23.42 8.32 7.44
CA ILE A 229 -24.74 8.97 7.56
C ILE A 229 -25.82 7.90 7.52
N THR A 230 -26.71 7.89 8.52
CA THR A 230 -27.87 7.00 8.56
C THR A 230 -29.17 7.80 8.63
N PHE A 231 -30.16 7.33 7.86
CA PHE A 231 -31.55 7.83 7.86
C PHE A 231 -32.50 6.93 8.68
N HIS A 232 -32.00 5.81 9.22
CA HIS A 232 -32.82 4.81 9.92
C HIS A 232 -32.80 4.94 11.45
N ILE A 233 -33.89 4.46 12.04
CA ILE A 233 -34.26 4.60 13.45
C ILE A 233 -33.21 3.99 14.38
N LEU A 234 -32.76 4.81 15.33
CA LEU A 234 -31.86 4.41 16.41
C LEU A 234 -32.64 4.21 17.70
N LYS A 235 -32.16 3.33 18.57
CA LYS A 235 -32.65 3.29 19.95
C LYS A 235 -32.06 4.48 20.68
N ILE A 236 -32.91 5.43 21.06
CA ILE A 236 -32.55 6.64 21.81
C ILE A 236 -32.96 6.41 23.26
N ASN A 237 -32.04 6.65 24.18
CA ASN A 237 -32.31 6.62 25.62
C ASN A 237 -33.29 7.73 26.03
N GLU A 238 -33.89 7.59 27.21
CA GLU A 238 -34.80 8.59 27.80
C GLU A 238 -34.19 10.00 27.90
N SER A 239 -32.85 10.09 27.89
CA SER A 239 -32.05 11.32 27.90
C SER A 239 -31.73 11.89 26.51
N GLY A 240 -32.32 11.35 25.44
CA GLY A 240 -32.13 11.83 24.06
C GLY A 240 -30.81 11.42 23.40
N HIS A 241 -30.01 10.56 24.05
CA HIS A 241 -28.74 10.07 23.53
C HIS A 241 -28.93 8.72 22.83
N ILE A 242 -28.16 8.47 21.77
CA ILE A 242 -28.20 7.20 21.04
C ILE A 242 -27.65 6.09 21.94
N GLU A 243 -28.48 5.12 22.29
CA GLU A 243 -28.11 3.99 23.15
C GLU A 243 -27.49 2.85 22.33
N LYS A 244 -28.05 2.56 21.16
CA LYS A 244 -27.57 1.47 20.29
C LYS A 244 -27.93 1.71 18.82
N TYR A 245 -26.92 1.58 17.97
CA TYR A 245 -27.09 1.41 16.52
C TYR A 245 -27.53 -0.04 16.27
N SER A 246 -28.71 -0.24 15.68
CA SER A 246 -29.31 -1.57 15.49
C SER A 246 -29.83 -1.73 14.07
N GLY A 247 -29.61 -2.90 13.47
CA GLY A 247 -30.08 -3.25 12.12
C GLY A 247 -29.01 -3.97 11.31
N MET A 248 -29.46 -4.73 10.29
CA MET A 248 -28.60 -5.54 9.42
C MET A 248 -27.46 -4.73 8.78
N VAL A 249 -27.71 -3.47 8.44
CA VAL A 249 -26.69 -2.57 7.87
C VAL A 249 -25.57 -2.31 8.87
N PHE A 250 -25.88 -2.08 10.15
CA PHE A 250 -24.87 -1.85 11.19
C PHE A 250 -24.12 -3.12 11.56
N GLU A 251 -24.75 -4.30 11.46
CA GLU A 251 -24.07 -5.59 11.61
C GLU A 251 -23.06 -5.80 10.48
N ILE A 252 -23.44 -5.55 9.23
CA ILE A 252 -22.52 -5.61 8.07
C ILE A 252 -21.37 -4.62 8.24
N VAL A 253 -21.66 -3.37 8.61
CA VAL A 253 -20.63 -2.34 8.85
C VAL A 253 -19.67 -2.77 9.95
N ASN A 254 -20.16 -3.38 11.03
CA ASN A 254 -19.34 -3.86 12.13
C ASN A 254 -18.43 -5.04 11.71
N GLU A 255 -18.95 -5.96 10.89
CA GLU A 255 -18.13 -7.02 10.30
C GLU A 255 -17.06 -6.46 9.35
N LEU A 256 -17.42 -5.48 8.52
CA LEU A 256 -16.47 -4.79 7.64
C LEU A 256 -15.42 -4.02 8.43
N SER A 257 -15.80 -3.34 9.51
CA SER A 257 -14.89 -2.57 10.36
C SER A 257 -13.84 -3.46 11.02
N ASN A 258 -14.25 -4.66 11.44
CA ASN A 258 -13.34 -5.67 11.98
C ASN A 258 -12.41 -6.24 10.90
N SER A 259 -12.94 -6.53 9.70
CA SER A 259 -12.18 -7.15 8.61
C SER A 259 -11.18 -6.19 7.95
N LEU A 260 -11.57 -4.92 7.78
CA LEU A 260 -10.79 -3.89 7.08
C LEU A 260 -10.16 -2.87 8.03
N ASN A 261 -10.27 -3.09 9.35
CA ASN A 261 -9.62 -2.28 10.39
C ASN A 261 -9.94 -0.77 10.27
N PHE A 262 -11.20 -0.38 10.45
CA PHE A 262 -11.62 1.02 10.61
C PHE A 262 -12.57 1.17 11.79
N THR A 263 -12.81 2.41 12.20
CA THR A 263 -13.91 2.76 13.12
C THR A 263 -14.92 3.64 12.42
N CYS A 264 -16.16 3.69 12.92
CA CYS A 264 -17.22 4.47 12.31
C CYS A 264 -17.71 5.56 13.25
N ASN A 265 -17.87 6.77 12.73
CA ASN A 265 -18.62 7.83 13.40
C ASN A 265 -20.00 7.97 12.74
N VAL A 266 -21.08 7.63 13.44
CA VAL A 266 -22.42 7.62 12.86
C VAL A 266 -23.07 9.00 13.05
N ILE A 267 -23.38 9.66 11.95
CA ILE A 267 -24.10 10.92 11.89
C ILE A 267 -25.57 10.61 11.58
N VAL A 268 -26.46 11.09 12.43
CA VAL A 268 -27.89 10.81 12.36
C VAL A 268 -28.62 12.02 11.82
N THR A 269 -29.29 11.86 10.68
CA THR A 269 -30.19 12.89 10.19
C THR A 269 -31.56 12.67 10.83
N LEU A 270 -31.84 13.40 11.91
CA LEU A 270 -33.17 13.43 12.51
C LEU A 270 -34.11 14.25 11.62
N ASN A 271 -35.13 13.62 11.05
CA ASN A 271 -36.25 14.35 10.44
C ASN A 271 -37.56 13.81 11.00
N ASN A 272 -38.24 14.68 11.75
CA ASN A 272 -39.67 14.79 12.03
C ASN A 272 -39.73 16.08 12.87
N THR A 273 -40.12 17.27 12.42
CA THR A 273 -41.19 17.72 11.53
C THR A 273 -40.94 19.22 11.20
N GLU A 274 -41.36 19.69 10.03
CA GLU A 274 -41.55 21.11 9.64
C GLU A 274 -40.35 22.07 9.78
N GLY A 275 -39.76 22.43 8.64
CA GLY A 275 -38.84 23.56 8.52
C GLY A 275 -37.44 23.18 8.06
N PHE A 276 -37.27 23.05 6.74
CA PHE A 276 -35.95 23.09 6.10
C PHE A 276 -35.40 24.52 6.21
N SER A 277 -34.98 24.93 7.41
CA SER A 277 -34.35 26.23 7.63
C SER A 277 -33.48 26.21 8.88
N ASN A 278 -32.18 26.38 8.64
CA ASN A 278 -31.12 26.73 9.60
C ASN A 278 -30.49 25.61 10.44
N SER A 279 -29.83 24.65 9.78
CA SER A 279 -28.61 24.02 10.33
C SER A 279 -27.47 24.13 9.31
N SER A 280 -26.84 25.30 9.28
CA SER A 280 -25.73 25.66 8.39
C SER A 280 -24.47 24.77 8.50
N LEU A 281 -24.45 23.84 9.45
CA LEU A 281 -23.37 22.90 9.72
C LEU A 281 -23.57 21.58 8.96
N LEU A 282 -24.76 20.97 9.06
CA LEU A 282 -25.12 19.74 8.35
C LEU A 282 -25.19 19.97 6.84
N SER A 283 -25.70 21.12 6.40
CA SER A 283 -25.73 21.46 4.98
C SER A 283 -24.31 21.59 4.41
N LYS A 284 -23.38 22.23 5.13
CA LYS A 284 -21.99 22.38 4.70
C LYS A 284 -21.23 21.06 4.68
N GLU A 285 -21.53 20.16 5.61
CA GLU A 285 -20.85 18.86 5.72
C GLU A 285 -21.38 17.86 4.69
N MET A 286 -22.69 17.85 4.43
CA MET A 286 -23.28 17.14 3.29
C MET A 286 -22.79 17.72 1.96
N GLU A 287 -22.77 19.04 1.80
CA GLU A 287 -22.28 19.70 0.58
C GLU A 287 -20.78 19.47 0.37
N ARG A 288 -19.98 19.36 1.44
CA ARG A 288 -18.58 18.92 1.38
C ARG A 288 -18.46 17.47 0.90
N ILE A 289 -19.25 16.54 1.47
CA ILE A 289 -19.25 15.12 1.08
C ILE A 289 -19.68 14.93 -0.39
N PHE A 290 -20.71 15.66 -0.86
CA PHE A 290 -21.18 15.59 -2.24
C PHE A 290 -20.22 16.23 -3.25
N ASN A 291 -19.46 17.26 -2.86
CA ASN A 291 -18.48 17.94 -3.72
C ASN A 291 -17.13 17.20 -3.85
N LEU A 292 -16.88 16.11 -3.11
CA LEU A 292 -15.68 15.25 -3.20
C LEU A 292 -15.64 14.35 -4.46
N GLY A 293 -16.30 14.77 -5.56
CA GLY A 293 -15.99 14.34 -6.92
C GLY A 293 -16.46 12.95 -7.38
N TYR A 294 -16.73 12.00 -6.48
CA TYR A 294 -17.05 10.62 -6.87
C TYR A 294 -18.54 10.33 -7.17
N TYR A 295 -19.44 11.28 -6.89
CA TYR A 295 -20.90 11.04 -6.92
C TYR A 295 -21.70 11.97 -7.83
N ARG A 296 -21.16 12.32 -9.00
CA ARG A 296 -21.99 12.90 -10.08
C ARG A 296 -22.93 11.83 -10.65
N GLY A 297 -24.07 11.61 -9.99
CA GLY A 297 -25.12 10.72 -10.50
C GLY A 297 -26.12 10.19 -9.47
N LEU A 298 -25.89 10.36 -8.16
CA LEU A 298 -26.82 9.87 -7.15
C LEU A 298 -27.92 10.90 -6.86
N ASN A 299 -29.15 10.50 -7.13
CA ASN A 299 -30.35 11.28 -6.84
C ASN A 299 -30.49 11.44 -5.31
N VAL A 300 -30.77 12.67 -4.85
CA VAL A 300 -30.77 13.09 -3.43
C VAL A 300 -31.66 12.22 -2.52
N ASN A 301 -32.59 11.48 -3.10
CA ASN A 301 -33.58 10.69 -2.38
C ASN A 301 -33.20 9.20 -2.17
N GLN A 302 -32.03 8.73 -2.60
CA GLN A 302 -31.59 7.33 -2.41
C GLN A 302 -30.08 7.18 -2.14
N VAL A 303 -29.58 7.77 -1.06
CA VAL A 303 -28.15 7.61 -0.71
C VAL A 303 -28.00 6.80 0.57
N ALA A 304 -27.93 5.48 0.43
CA ALA A 304 -27.30 4.60 1.41
C ALA A 304 -25.78 4.64 1.15
N LEU A 305 -25.10 5.61 1.76
CA LEU A 305 -23.68 5.95 1.51
C LEU A 305 -22.68 4.88 1.99
N VAL A 306 -23.17 3.79 2.59
CA VAL A 306 -22.32 2.72 3.11
C VAL A 306 -21.80 1.81 2.00
N LEU A 307 -22.60 1.45 1.00
CA LEU A 307 -22.24 0.38 0.04
C LEU A 307 -21.32 0.84 -1.10
N THR A 308 -21.37 2.12 -1.49
CA THR A 308 -20.52 2.66 -2.56
C THR A 308 -19.07 2.91 -2.13
N MET A 309 -18.83 3.14 -0.83
CA MET A 309 -17.48 3.32 -0.28
C MET A 309 -16.67 2.02 -0.22
N PHE A 310 -17.33 0.86 -0.12
CA PHE A 310 -16.66 -0.44 0.02
C PHE A 310 -16.59 -1.26 -1.27
N THR A 311 -17.24 -0.82 -2.36
CA THR A 311 -17.29 -1.57 -3.63
C THR A 311 -15.90 -1.89 -4.21
N PRO A 312 -14.92 -0.96 -4.19
CA PRO A 312 -13.55 -1.23 -4.64
C PRO A 312 -12.81 -2.30 -3.81
N LEU A 313 -13.08 -2.31 -2.49
CA LEU A 313 -12.43 -3.20 -1.53
C LEU A 313 -13.08 -4.59 -1.46
N LEU A 314 -14.37 -4.68 -1.77
CA LEU A 314 -15.10 -5.94 -1.85
C LEU A 314 -14.76 -6.72 -3.13
N SER A 315 -14.43 -6.04 -4.24
CA SER A 315 -14.07 -6.72 -5.50
C SER A 315 -12.77 -7.53 -5.40
N THR A 316 -11.85 -7.11 -4.53
CA THR A 316 -10.55 -7.79 -4.34
C THR A 316 -10.61 -8.99 -3.37
N ARG A 317 -11.72 -9.18 -2.64
CA ARG A 317 -11.87 -10.28 -1.67
C ARG A 317 -13.12 -11.14 -1.79
N ALA A 318 -14.08 -10.82 -2.65
CA ALA A 318 -15.37 -11.51 -2.64
C ALA A 318 -15.85 -11.96 -4.03
N GLN A 319 -15.48 -13.19 -4.40
CA GLN A 319 -16.51 -14.13 -4.85
C GLN A 319 -17.50 -14.36 -3.69
N LEU A 320 -18.39 -13.40 -3.43
CA LEU A 320 -19.58 -13.63 -2.62
C LEU A 320 -20.78 -13.47 -3.55
N THR A 321 -21.23 -14.61 -4.06
CA THR A 321 -22.57 -14.81 -4.62
C THR A 321 -23.61 -14.23 -3.65
N ALA A 322 -24.08 -13.01 -3.93
CA ALA A 322 -25.25 -12.45 -3.29
C ALA A 322 -26.49 -13.12 -3.91
N VAL A 323 -27.01 -14.14 -3.23
CA VAL A 323 -28.38 -14.61 -3.45
C VAL A 323 -29.28 -13.62 -2.70
N LEU A 324 -29.87 -12.68 -3.43
CA LEU A 324 -31.02 -11.91 -2.96
C LEU A 324 -32.26 -12.80 -3.14
N PRO A 325 -33.02 -13.17 -2.09
CA PRO A 325 -34.40 -13.54 -2.30
C PRO A 325 -35.20 -12.24 -2.39
N TYR A 326 -35.68 -11.94 -3.60
CA TYR A 326 -36.92 -11.20 -3.77
C TYR A 326 -38.02 -11.94 -3.02
N HIS A 327 -38.85 -11.25 -2.24
CA HIS A 327 -40.30 -11.46 -2.29
C HIS A 327 -41.08 -10.32 -1.60
N TYR A 328 -41.99 -9.77 -2.42
CA TYR A 328 -43.26 -9.05 -2.19
C TYR A 328 -43.51 -8.24 -0.93
#